data_AF-A0A7W0RQI9-F1
#
_entry.id   AF-A0A7W0RQI9-F1
#
_cell.length_a   1.000
_cell.length_b   1.000
_cell.length_c   1.000
_cell.angle_alpha   90.00
_cell.angle_beta   90.00
_cell.angle_gamma   90.00
#
_symmetry.space_group_name_H-M   'P 1'
#
loop_
_entity.id
_entity.type
_entity.pdbx_description
1 polymer ?
#
loop_
_entity_poly.entity_id
_entity_poly.type
_entity_poly.pdbx_seq_one_letter_code
_entity_poly.pdbx_strand_id
1 'polypeptide(L)'
;MISQPLVLLTDRPWPDADIERDVLATVGATLIEPRNSTPEASAELAVQADAIGVCWAPLPGELLERCSRCQVVARFGVGLDNIPVDVATRLGIPVTYLPDYCVGEVADHSVALTFGAASRSAGVRSVIEAGAI
;
A
#
# COMPACT_ATOMS: atom_id res chain seq x y z
N MET A 1 19.70 -23.68 -11.61
CA MET A 1 19.76 -22.21 -11.68
C MET A 1 18.47 -21.72 -11.06
N ILE A 2 18.51 -21.29 -9.80
CA ILE A 2 17.31 -20.85 -9.07
C ILE A 2 17.06 -19.42 -9.56
N SER A 3 15.90 -19.16 -10.17
CA SER A 3 15.51 -17.81 -10.60
C SER A 3 15.38 -16.92 -9.36
N GLN A 4 15.83 -15.67 -9.45
CA GLN A 4 15.61 -14.68 -8.38
C GLN A 4 14.11 -14.43 -8.21
N PRO A 5 13.56 -14.46 -6.98
CA PRO A 5 12.15 -14.14 -6.75
C PRO A 5 11.83 -12.70 -7.18
N LEU A 6 10.68 -12.52 -7.84
CA LEU A 6 10.18 -11.20 -8.24
C LEU A 6 9.17 -10.70 -7.22
N VAL A 7 9.39 -9.49 -6.71
CA VAL A 7 8.47 -8.83 -5.77
C VAL A 7 7.91 -7.58 -6.42
N LEU A 8 6.59 -7.54 -6.58
CA LEU A 8 5.89 -6.37 -7.08
C LEU A 8 5.56 -5.43 -5.92
N LEU A 9 5.89 -4.15 -6.02
CA LEU A 9 5.26 -3.08 -5.23
C LEU A 9 4.26 -2.35 -6.13
N THR A 10 2.96 -2.47 -5.81
CA THR A 10 1.90 -1.94 -6.68
C THR A 10 1.86 -0.42 -6.72
N ASP A 11 2.09 0.21 -5.58
CA ASP A 11 1.99 1.66 -5.40
C ASP A 11 2.61 2.10 -4.07
N ARG A 12 2.96 3.39 -4.00
CA ARG A 12 3.53 4.03 -2.81
C ARG A 12 3.34 5.56 -2.84
N PRO A 13 3.25 6.22 -1.66
CA PRO A 13 3.32 7.68 -1.53
C PRO A 13 4.73 8.26 -1.36
N TRP A 14 5.71 7.44 -0.99
CA TRP A 14 7.09 7.91 -0.81
C TRP A 14 7.81 8.00 -2.17
N PRO A 15 8.91 8.77 -2.30
CA PRO A 15 9.49 9.16 -3.60
C PRO A 15 10.35 8.08 -4.29
N ASP A 16 10.97 7.18 -3.54
CA ASP A 16 11.78 6.06 -4.05
C ASP A 16 11.35 4.73 -3.41
N ALA A 17 12.11 3.65 -3.59
CA ALA A 17 11.80 2.34 -2.98
C ALA A 17 13.10 1.67 -2.52
N ASP A 18 14.05 2.48 -2.03
CA ASP A 18 15.41 2.03 -1.78
C ASP A 18 15.47 1.13 -0.54
N ILE A 19 14.64 1.41 0.46
CA ILE A 19 14.48 0.57 1.65
C ILE A 19 14.00 -0.83 1.25
N GLU A 20 12.96 -0.92 0.43
CA GLU A 20 12.42 -2.20 -0.04
C GLU A 20 13.45 -2.97 -0.86
N ARG A 21 14.18 -2.27 -1.76
CA ARG A 21 15.26 -2.87 -2.55
C ARG A 21 16.37 -3.43 -1.67
N ASP A 22 16.83 -2.67 -0.69
CA ASP A 22 17.90 -3.07 0.21
C ASP A 22 17.50 -4.29 1.04
N VAL A 23 16.28 -4.30 1.58
CA VAL A 23 15.74 -5.43 2.33
C VAL A 23 15.61 -6.67 1.44
N LEU A 24 15.04 -6.54 0.23
CA LEU A 24 14.86 -7.66 -0.69
C LEU A 24 16.19 -8.20 -1.23
N ALA A 25 17.19 -7.35 -1.41
CA ALA A 25 18.53 -7.75 -1.83
C ALA A 25 19.17 -8.73 -0.83
N THR A 26 18.88 -8.60 0.47
CA THR A 26 19.39 -9.52 1.51
C THR A 26 18.94 -10.98 1.30
N VAL A 27 17.82 -11.19 0.60
CA VAL A 27 17.28 -12.52 0.29
C VAL A 27 17.37 -12.87 -1.20
N GLY A 28 18.09 -12.05 -1.99
CA GLY A 28 18.28 -12.26 -3.43
C GLY A 28 17.01 -12.07 -4.27
N ALA A 29 16.05 -11.29 -3.78
CA ALA A 29 14.82 -10.95 -4.49
C ALA A 29 14.95 -9.60 -5.22
N THR A 30 14.21 -9.47 -6.32
CA THR A 30 14.23 -8.28 -7.17
C THR A 30 12.90 -7.55 -7.08
N LEU A 31 12.96 -6.25 -6.74
CA LEU A 31 11.79 -5.38 -6.71
C LEU A 31 11.44 -4.89 -8.12
N ILE A 32 10.16 -4.99 -8.47
CA ILE A 32 9.58 -4.41 -9.68
C ILE A 32 8.44 -3.47 -9.31
N GLU A 33 8.33 -2.37 -10.04
CA GLU A 33 7.28 -1.35 -9.88
C GLU A 33 6.57 -1.14 -11.22
N PRO A 34 5.26 -0.89 -11.24
CA PRO A 34 4.55 -0.54 -12.45
C PRO A 34 5.04 0.80 -13.01
N ARG A 35 4.99 0.95 -14.34
CA ARG A 35 5.46 2.17 -15.03
C ARG A 35 4.63 3.42 -14.68
N ASN A 36 3.41 3.22 -14.17
CA ASN A 36 2.49 4.26 -13.76
C ASN A 36 1.49 3.68 -12.74
N SER A 37 0.68 4.54 -12.13
CA SER A 37 -0.27 4.16 -11.08
C SER A 37 -1.59 3.57 -11.59
N THR A 38 -1.66 3.02 -12.81
CA THR A 38 -2.92 2.43 -13.31
C THR A 38 -3.08 0.98 -12.83
N PRO A 39 -4.33 0.53 -12.59
CA PRO A 39 -4.60 -0.86 -12.21
C PRO A 39 -4.05 -1.87 -13.22
N GLU A 40 -4.10 -1.55 -14.51
CA GLU A 40 -3.66 -2.43 -15.60
C GLU A 40 -2.14 -2.66 -15.55
N ALA A 41 -1.36 -1.60 -15.31
CA ALA A 41 0.09 -1.70 -15.21
C ALA A 41 0.52 -2.59 -14.03
N SER A 42 -0.20 -2.53 -12.92
CA SER A 42 0.02 -3.41 -11.77
C SER A 42 -0.40 -4.85 -12.08
N ALA A 43 -1.54 -5.04 -12.75
CA ALA A 43 -2.08 -6.35 -13.08
C ALA A 43 -1.17 -7.16 -14.01
N GLU A 44 -0.54 -6.51 -15.00
CA GLU A 44 0.43 -7.15 -15.90
C GLU A 44 1.63 -7.74 -15.15
N LEU A 45 2.14 -7.02 -14.16
CA LEU A 45 3.30 -7.45 -13.36
C LEU A 45 2.90 -8.46 -12.27
N ALA A 46 1.71 -8.33 -11.70
CA ALA A 46 1.25 -9.18 -10.59
C ALA A 46 1.22 -10.67 -10.97
N VAL A 47 0.83 -10.99 -12.21
CA VAL A 47 0.79 -12.37 -12.72
C VAL A 47 2.18 -13.03 -12.75
N GLN A 48 3.24 -12.24 -12.84
CA GLN A 48 4.63 -12.73 -12.89
C GLN A 48 5.32 -12.75 -11.52
N ALA A 49 4.76 -12.06 -10.54
CA ALA A 49 5.37 -11.85 -9.23
C ALA A 49 5.26 -13.10 -8.32
N ASP A 50 6.33 -13.35 -7.56
CA ASP A 50 6.38 -14.35 -6.50
C ASP A 50 5.86 -13.78 -5.16
N ALA A 51 5.87 -12.45 -4.99
CA ALA A 51 5.23 -11.75 -3.87
C ALA A 51 4.70 -10.38 -4.30
N ILE A 52 3.67 -9.88 -3.60
CA ILE A 52 3.04 -8.59 -3.90
C ILE A 52 2.98 -7.72 -2.63
N GLY A 53 3.61 -6.55 -2.67
CA GLY A 53 3.45 -5.47 -1.71
C GLY A 53 2.41 -4.45 -2.20
N VAL A 54 1.45 -4.07 -1.35
CA VAL A 54 0.33 -3.20 -1.74
C VAL A 54 0.08 -2.07 -0.73
N CYS A 55 -0.05 -0.83 -1.22
CA CYS A 55 -0.34 0.35 -0.39
C CYS A 55 -1.81 0.81 -0.52
N TRP A 56 -2.30 1.10 -1.72
CA TRP A 56 -3.69 1.53 -1.94
C TRP A 56 -4.31 0.92 -3.18
N ALA A 57 -3.48 0.47 -4.13
CA ALA A 57 -3.98 -0.13 -5.35
C ALA A 57 -4.96 -1.28 -5.04
N PRO A 58 -6.10 -1.35 -5.75
CA PRO A 58 -7.02 -2.46 -5.60
C PRO A 58 -6.37 -3.74 -6.14
N LEU A 59 -6.49 -4.83 -5.39
CA LEU A 59 -6.00 -6.14 -5.79
C LEU A 59 -7.21 -7.09 -5.94
N PRO A 60 -7.99 -6.98 -7.03
CA PRO A 60 -9.24 -7.72 -7.19
C PRO A 60 -9.02 -9.24 -7.19
N GLY A 61 -10.02 -10.00 -6.75
CA GLY A 61 -9.93 -11.46 -6.61
C GLY A 61 -9.60 -12.17 -7.91
N GLU A 62 -10.20 -11.73 -9.02
CA GLU A 62 -9.93 -12.24 -10.37
C GLU A 62 -8.46 -12.07 -10.80
N LEU A 63 -7.79 -11.02 -10.29
CA LEU A 63 -6.35 -10.84 -10.51
C LEU A 63 -5.54 -11.81 -9.65
N LEU A 64 -5.88 -11.98 -8.37
CA LEU A 64 -5.21 -12.93 -7.48
C LEU A 64 -5.29 -14.37 -8.01
N GLU A 65 -6.43 -14.77 -8.56
CA GLU A 65 -6.62 -16.10 -9.17
C GLU A 65 -5.67 -16.35 -10.35
N ARG A 66 -5.23 -15.28 -11.03
CA ARG A 66 -4.25 -15.34 -12.13
C ARG A 66 -2.80 -15.33 -11.64
N CYS A 67 -2.55 -14.97 -10.38
CA CYS A 67 -1.21 -14.86 -9.79
C CYS A 67 -0.68 -16.22 -9.32
N SER A 68 -0.53 -17.18 -10.23
CA SER A 68 -0.16 -18.58 -9.90
C SER A 68 1.21 -18.78 -9.25
N ARG A 69 2.07 -17.75 -9.30
CA ARG A 69 3.40 -17.73 -8.67
C ARG A 69 3.41 -17.07 -7.29
N CYS A 70 2.38 -16.28 -6.98
CA CYS A 70 2.37 -15.44 -5.80
C CYS A 70 2.26 -16.30 -4.54
N GLN A 71 3.23 -16.15 -3.64
CA GLN A 71 3.33 -16.91 -2.39
C GLN A 71 2.90 -16.07 -1.19
N VAL A 72 2.83 -14.74 -1.30
CA VAL A 72 2.45 -13.85 -0.21
C VAL A 72 2.00 -12.48 -0.73
N VAL A 73 1.01 -11.91 -0.05
CA VAL A 73 0.63 -10.49 -0.21
C VAL A 73 0.96 -9.75 1.09
N ALA A 74 1.68 -8.64 0.99
CA ALA A 74 2.05 -7.78 2.10
C ALA A 74 1.34 -6.42 1.98
N ARG A 75 0.47 -6.13 2.95
CA ARG A 75 -0.24 -4.85 3.06
C ARG A 75 0.63 -3.84 3.81
N PHE A 76 0.94 -2.73 3.13
CA PHE A 76 1.67 -1.60 3.70
C PHE A 76 0.68 -0.65 4.38
N GLY A 77 0.02 -1.13 5.43
CA GLY A 77 -1.03 -0.41 6.15
C GLY A 77 -1.87 -1.33 7.05
N VAL A 78 -2.86 -0.72 7.71
CA VAL A 78 -3.75 -1.40 8.67
C VAL A 78 -4.98 -1.99 7.97
N GLY A 79 -5.67 -1.19 7.15
CA GLY A 79 -6.92 -1.60 6.48
C GLY A 79 -6.68 -2.60 5.36
N LEU A 80 -7.58 -3.57 5.22
CA LEU A 80 -7.50 -4.68 4.26
C LEU A 80 -8.56 -4.61 3.16
N ASP A 81 -9.35 -3.55 3.09
CA ASP A 81 -10.52 -3.43 2.20
C ASP A 81 -10.18 -3.52 0.71
N ASN A 82 -8.93 -3.26 0.33
CA ASN A 82 -8.44 -3.34 -1.04
C ASN A 82 -7.92 -4.73 -1.44
N ILE A 83 -7.92 -5.70 -0.51
CA ILE A 83 -7.48 -7.08 -0.73
C ILE A 83 -8.62 -8.03 -0.34
N PRO A 84 -9.16 -8.86 -1.24
CA PRO A 84 -10.14 -9.88 -0.88
C PRO A 84 -9.44 -11.04 -0.17
N VAL A 85 -9.27 -10.90 1.15
CA VAL A 85 -8.52 -11.84 2.01
C VAL A 85 -9.13 -13.25 1.96
N ASP A 86 -10.43 -13.38 1.77
CA ASP A 86 -11.11 -14.66 1.62
C ASP A 86 -10.68 -15.39 0.34
N VAL A 87 -10.53 -14.66 -0.78
CA VAL A 87 -10.01 -15.19 -2.04
C VAL A 87 -8.56 -15.61 -1.86
N ALA A 88 -7.72 -14.73 -1.31
CA ALA A 88 -6.31 -15.03 -1.04
C ALA A 88 -6.16 -16.30 -0.17
N THR A 89 -6.96 -16.43 0.88
CA THR A 89 -6.98 -17.60 1.77
C THR A 89 -7.34 -18.89 1.02
N ARG A 90 -8.38 -18.86 0.16
CA ARG A 90 -8.75 -20.03 -0.65
C ARG A 90 -7.66 -20.45 -1.63
N LEU A 91 -6.90 -19.48 -2.14
CA LEU A 91 -5.76 -19.72 -3.03
C LEU A 91 -4.50 -20.16 -2.29
N GLY A 92 -4.52 -20.20 -0.95
CA GLY A 92 -3.34 -20.54 -0.14
C GLY A 92 -2.30 -19.41 -0.07
N ILE A 93 -2.69 -18.18 -0.39
CA ILE A 93 -1.82 -17.00 -0.39
C ILE A 93 -2.03 -16.26 0.94
N PRO A 94 -1.08 -16.32 1.90
CA PRO A 94 -1.16 -15.53 3.12
C PRO A 94 -1.14 -14.03 2.83
N VAL A 95 -1.96 -13.30 3.57
CA VAL A 95 -1.98 -11.83 3.60
C VAL A 95 -1.40 -11.37 4.92
N THR A 96 -0.37 -10.52 4.86
CA THR A 96 0.24 -9.86 6.03
C THR A 96 -0.11 -8.38 6.03
N TYR A 97 -0.10 -7.74 7.20
CA TYR A 97 -0.43 -6.31 7.36
C TYR A 97 0.25 -5.75 8.61
N LEU A 98 0.14 -4.43 8.82
CA LEU A 98 0.81 -3.72 9.91
C LEU A 98 -0.23 -3.17 10.90
N PRO A 99 -0.66 -3.95 11.92
CA PRO A 99 -1.76 -3.57 12.82
C PRO A 99 -1.46 -2.39 13.76
N ASP A 100 -0.19 -2.17 14.05
CA ASP A 100 0.32 -1.15 14.97
C ASP A 100 0.87 0.08 14.24
N TYR A 101 0.82 0.10 12.91
CA TYR A 101 1.28 1.21 12.10
C TYR A 101 0.44 2.46 12.33
N CYS A 102 1.13 3.58 12.59
CA CYS A 102 0.59 4.92 12.72
C CYS A 102 -0.48 5.14 13.79
N VAL A 103 -0.55 4.31 14.84
CA VAL A 103 -1.55 4.48 15.91
C VAL A 103 -1.43 5.85 16.59
N GLY A 104 -0.21 6.29 16.90
CA GLY A 104 0.02 7.60 17.53
C GLY A 104 -0.30 8.76 16.58
N GLU A 105 0.16 8.66 15.34
CA GLU A 105 -0.01 9.65 14.29
C GLU A 105 -1.49 9.85 13.93
N VAL A 106 -2.26 8.76 13.84
CA VAL A 106 -3.70 8.80 13.61
C VAL A 106 -4.42 9.42 14.82
N ALA A 107 -4.00 9.10 16.05
CA ALA A 107 -4.58 9.70 17.25
C ALA A 107 -4.34 11.21 17.32
N ASP A 108 -3.10 11.65 17.08
CA ASP A 108 -2.72 13.06 17.05
C ASP A 108 -3.49 13.82 15.97
N HIS A 109 -3.59 13.25 14.76
CA HIS A 109 -4.35 13.85 13.67
C HIS A 109 -5.84 13.95 14.00
N SER A 110 -6.41 12.92 14.63
CA SER A 110 -7.83 12.90 15.05
C SER A 110 -8.14 13.96 16.10
N VAL A 111 -7.27 14.13 17.10
CA VAL A 111 -7.39 15.20 18.11
C VAL A 111 -7.24 16.57 17.46
N ALA A 112 -6.26 16.75 16.57
CA ALA A 112 -6.05 18.00 15.85
C ALA A 112 -7.27 18.39 14.99
N LEU A 113 -7.85 17.43 14.25
CA LEU A 113 -9.08 17.64 13.47
C LEU A 113 -10.27 17.98 14.36
N THR A 114 -10.43 17.28 15.48
CA THR A 114 -11.52 17.53 16.45
C THR A 114 -11.42 18.95 17.01
N PHE A 115 -10.22 19.36 17.43
CA PHE A 115 -9.98 20.72 17.90
C PHE A 115 -10.24 21.75 16.81
N GLY A 116 -9.70 21.54 15.59
CA GLY A 116 -9.87 22.47 14.49
C GLY A 116 -11.33 22.66 14.07
N ALA A 117 -12.13 21.60 14.12
CA ALA A 117 -13.57 21.65 13.89
C ALA A 117 -14.29 22.42 15.02
N ALA A 118 -13.97 22.14 16.28
CA ALA A 118 -14.59 22.79 17.44
C ALA A 118 -14.24 24.28 17.55
N SER A 119 -12.99 24.65 17.28
CA SER A 119 -12.50 26.03 17.37
C SER A 119 -12.76 26.85 16.10
N ARG A 120 -13.26 26.23 15.03
CA ARG A 120 -13.38 26.81 13.68
C ARG A 120 -12.08 27.41 13.15
N SER A 121 -10.93 26.89 13.57
CA SER A 121 -9.62 27.44 13.18
C SER A 121 -9.41 27.40 11.67
N ALA A 122 -9.89 26.35 11.00
CA ALA A 122 -9.86 26.26 9.53
C ALA A 122 -10.69 27.36 8.85
N GLY A 123 -11.85 27.71 9.42
CA GLY A 123 -12.70 28.80 8.91
C GLY A 123 -12.14 30.19 9.19
N VAL A 124 -11.42 30.37 10.31
CA VAL A 124 -10.70 31.64 10.57
C VAL A 124 -9.51 31.78 9.61
N ARG A 125 -8.76 30.69 9.38
CA ARG A 125 -7.66 30.66 8.43
C ARG A 125 -8.10 31.09 7.03
N SER A 126 -9.22 30.59 6.53
CA SER A 126 -9.70 30.95 5.19
C SER A 126 -10.06 32.43 5.06
N VAL A 127 -10.58 33.06 6.13
CA VAL A 127 -10.88 34.51 6.17
C VAL A 127 -9.59 35.35 6.13
N ILE A 128 -8.56 34.91 6.87
CA ILE A 128 -7.24 35.57 6.85
C ILE A 128 -6.57 35.41 5.48
N GLU A 129 -6.57 34.21 4.90
CA GLU A 129 -6.00 33.97 3.56
C GLU A 129 -6.76 34.74 2.46
N ALA A 130 -8.05 35.02 2.65
CA ALA A 130 -8.84 35.88 1.77
C ALA A 130 -8.58 37.38 1.96
N GLY A 131 -7.73 37.78 2.92
CA GLY A 131 -7.41 39.18 3.22
C GLY A 131 -8.57 39.98 3.80
N ALA A 132 -9.55 39.31 4.42
CA ALA A 132 -10.73 39.95 4.98
C ALA A 132 -10.53 40.49 6.41
N ILE A 133 -9.34 40.29 6.99
CA ILE A 133 -8.81 40.88 8.23
C ILE A 133 -7.29 40.95 8.15
#